data_AF-A0A1Z4ND71-F1
#
_entry.id   AF-A0A1Z4ND71-F1
#
_cell.length_a   1.000
_cell.length_b   1.000
_cell.length_c   1.000
_cell.angle_alpha   90.00
_cell.angle_beta   90.00
_cell.angle_gamma   90.00
#
_symmetry.space_group_name_H-M   'P 1'
#
loop_
_entity.id
_entity.type
_entity.pdbx_description
1 polymer ?
#
loop_
_entity_poly.entity_id
_entity_poly.type
_entity_poly.pdbx_seq_one_letter_code
_entity_poly.pdbx_strand_id
1 'polypeptide(L)'
;MNSNQKKNFGLLPRIESISDAQKVGRQGTWAACFVAGMTTLLVLGSIFAPLPLGIPVNVWSLIDAVIMGIIAWRIYRMSRVAALAGLIYYIIGQISMFSASEGKYKVGFVTILITLAFVNSVRGTFAYHRLQKTEHSESYSEIDV
;
A
#
# COMPACT_ATOMS: atom_id res chain seq x y z
N MET A 1 22.90 -19.56 26.88
CA MET A 1 21.48 -19.18 26.95
C MET A 1 21.37 -17.70 26.61
N ASN A 2 21.12 -17.32 25.36
CA ASN A 2 20.36 -16.10 25.07
C ASN A 2 19.71 -16.09 23.67
N SER A 3 18.39 -16.18 23.74
CA SER A 3 17.28 -15.89 22.85
C SER A 3 17.46 -15.49 21.35
N ASN A 4 16.92 -16.37 20.50
CA ASN A 4 15.95 -16.03 19.44
C ASN A 4 16.41 -15.18 18.23
N GLN A 5 17.46 -15.61 17.55
CA GLN A 5 17.65 -15.35 16.11
C GLN A 5 16.58 -16.13 15.31
N LYS A 6 15.32 -15.68 15.31
CA LYS A 6 14.24 -16.31 14.53
C LYS A 6 14.39 -15.99 13.05
N LYS A 7 14.59 -17.04 12.26
CA LYS A 7 14.91 -17.06 10.83
C LYS A 7 13.95 -16.26 9.93
N ASN A 8 14.58 -15.37 9.17
CA ASN A 8 14.32 -14.74 7.86
C ASN A 8 13.13 -15.23 7.00
N PHE A 9 12.27 -14.28 6.62
CA PHE A 9 11.61 -14.26 5.30
C PHE A 9 12.22 -13.08 4.51
N GLY A 10 13.11 -13.38 3.55
CA GLY A 10 14.06 -12.43 2.92
C GLY A 10 13.52 -11.25 2.11
N LEU A 11 12.23 -10.90 2.21
CA LEU A 11 11.60 -9.77 1.49
C LEU A 11 11.01 -8.70 2.44
N LEU A 12 11.05 -8.93 3.75
CA LEU A 12 10.29 -8.14 4.72
C LEU A 12 11.23 -7.53 5.79
N PRO A 13 11.38 -6.19 5.85
CA PRO A 13 12.26 -5.55 6.83
C PRO A 13 11.76 -5.76 8.27
N ARG A 14 12.69 -5.84 9.22
CA ARG A 14 12.40 -5.96 10.65
C ARG A 14 11.93 -4.60 11.19
N ILE A 15 10.91 -4.64 12.05
CA ILE A 15 10.34 -3.44 12.65
C ILE A 15 10.66 -3.51 14.14
N GLU A 16 11.76 -2.89 14.52
CA GLU A 16 12.25 -2.85 15.91
C GLU A 16 11.99 -1.48 16.55
N SER A 17 11.95 -0.43 15.73
CA SER A 17 11.66 0.92 16.17
C SER A 17 10.36 1.46 15.56
N ILE A 18 9.74 2.43 16.21
CA ILE A 18 8.61 3.19 15.67
C ILE A 18 8.99 3.85 14.34
N SER A 19 10.23 4.34 14.22
CA SER A 19 10.72 4.99 13.00
C SER A 19 10.78 4.03 11.80
N ASP A 20 11.16 2.77 12.02
CA ASP A 20 11.18 1.74 10.98
C ASP A 20 9.76 1.34 10.60
N ALA A 21 8.87 1.21 11.59
CA ALA A 21 7.45 0.94 11.35
C ALA A 21 6.83 2.03 10.45
N GLN A 22 7.19 3.29 10.68
CA GLN A 22 6.71 4.42 9.90
C GLN A 22 7.28 4.43 8.48
N LYS A 23 8.57 4.12 8.30
CA LYS A 23 9.19 4.02 6.96
C LYS A 23 8.54 2.91 6.13
N VAL A 24 8.39 1.72 6.71
CA VAL A 24 7.79 0.56 6.05
C VAL A 24 6.30 0.81 5.78
N GLY A 25 5.59 1.40 6.75
CA GLY A 25 4.18 1.78 6.61
C GLY A 25 3.93 2.76 5.45
N ARG A 26 4.82 3.75 5.27
CA ARG A 26 4.70 4.77 4.22
C ARG A 26 4.96 4.28 2.80
N GLN A 27 5.51 3.08 2.60
CA GLN A 27 5.67 2.51 1.26
C GLN A 27 4.33 2.40 0.52
N GLY A 28 3.24 2.13 1.24
CA GLY A 28 1.88 2.11 0.68
C GLY A 28 1.38 3.47 0.21
N THR A 29 1.85 4.58 0.79
CA THR A 29 1.52 5.93 0.30
C THR A 29 2.12 6.15 -1.08
N TRP A 30 3.41 5.83 -1.27
CA TRP A 30 4.06 5.95 -2.57
C TRP A 30 3.41 5.03 -3.61
N ALA A 31 3.08 3.80 -3.22
CA ALA A 31 2.39 2.85 -4.09
C ALA A 31 1.01 3.38 -4.53
N ALA A 32 0.19 3.88 -3.60
CA ALA A 32 -1.12 4.45 -3.89
C ALA A 32 -1.03 5.72 -4.76
N CYS A 33 -0.07 6.61 -4.50
CA CYS A 33 0.18 7.78 -5.34
C CYS A 33 0.60 7.39 -6.76
N PHE A 34 1.47 6.39 -6.90
CA PHE A 34 1.89 5.88 -8.20
C PHE A 34 0.70 5.30 -8.98
N VAL A 35 -0.14 4.50 -8.32
CA VAL A 35 -1.37 3.94 -8.94
C VAL A 35 -2.31 5.07 -9.37
N ALA A 36 -2.61 6.03 -8.49
CA ALA A 36 -3.48 7.16 -8.82
C ALA A 36 -2.93 8.01 -9.98
N GLY A 37 -1.62 8.27 -9.98
CA GLY A 37 -0.94 9.00 -11.05
C GLY A 37 -1.01 8.26 -12.38
N MET A 38 -0.70 6.96 -12.39
CA MET A 38 -0.81 6.13 -13.59
C MET A 38 -2.23 6.07 -14.12
N THR A 39 -3.23 5.88 -13.27
CA THR A 39 -4.65 5.90 -13.68
C THR A 39 -5.02 7.23 -14.33
N THR A 40 -4.62 8.35 -13.72
CA THR A 40 -4.89 9.69 -14.27
C THR A 40 -4.22 9.88 -15.62
N LEU A 41 -2.95 9.47 -15.76
CA LEU A 41 -2.21 9.55 -17.02
C LEU A 41 -2.85 8.70 -18.12
N LEU A 42 -3.33 7.50 -17.78
CA LEU A 42 -4.01 6.62 -18.74
C LEU A 42 -5.35 7.22 -19.21
N VAL A 43 -6.14 7.81 -18.30
CA VAL A 43 -7.39 8.51 -18.68
C VAL A 43 -7.09 9.73 -19.56
N LEU A 44 -6.09 10.53 -19.22
CA LEU A 44 -5.72 11.68 -20.05
C LEU A 44 -5.22 11.24 -21.43
N GLY A 45 -4.42 10.17 -21.49
CA GLY A 45 -3.95 9.60 -22.75
C GLY A 45 -5.08 9.07 -23.63
N SER A 46 -6.12 8.47 -23.05
CA SER A 46 -7.26 7.94 -23.80
C SER A 46 -8.11 9.03 -24.47
N ILE A 47 -8.03 10.28 -24.01
CA ILE A 47 -8.70 11.43 -24.65
C ILE A 47 -8.03 11.79 -25.98
N PHE A 48 -6.70 11.70 -26.07
CA PHE A 48 -5.95 12.11 -27.26
C PHE A 48 -5.81 10.99 -28.31
N ALA A 49 -5.74 9.72 -27.88
CA ALA A 49 -5.64 8.58 -28.78
C ALA A 49 -6.24 7.31 -28.16
N PRO A 50 -6.87 6.43 -28.96
CA PRO A 50 -7.27 5.11 -28.50
C PRO A 50 -6.02 4.34 -28.03
N LEU A 51 -6.03 3.92 -26.77
CA LEU A 51 -4.90 3.23 -26.16
C LEU A 51 -4.67 1.89 -26.88
N PRO A 52 -3.45 1.63 -27.40
CA PRO A 52 -3.16 0.45 -28.22
C PRO A 52 -3.18 -0.90 -27.46
N LEU A 53 -3.56 -0.89 -26.18
CA LEU A 53 -3.48 -2.02 -25.26
C LEU A 53 -4.83 -2.63 -24.90
N GLY A 54 -5.94 -2.18 -25.51
CA GLY A 54 -7.28 -2.69 -25.17
C GLY A 54 -7.67 -2.48 -23.70
N ILE A 55 -7.05 -1.50 -23.04
CA ILE A 55 -7.31 -1.18 -21.64
C ILE A 55 -8.63 -0.42 -21.57
N PRO A 56 -9.65 -0.91 -20.87
CA PRO A 56 -10.92 -0.23 -20.72
C PRO A 56 -10.78 0.88 -19.67
N VAL A 57 -10.21 2.02 -20.07
CA VAL A 57 -10.09 3.22 -19.24
C VAL A 57 -11.16 4.22 -19.66
N ASN A 58 -11.95 4.72 -18.70
CA ASN A 58 -12.97 5.72 -18.95
C ASN A 58 -12.85 6.87 -17.93
N VAL A 59 -13.67 7.91 -18.10
CA VAL A 59 -13.68 9.07 -17.18
C VAL A 59 -14.00 8.66 -15.74
N TRP A 60 -14.77 7.57 -15.53
CA TRP A 60 -15.05 7.03 -14.20
C TRP A 60 -13.79 6.56 -13.47
N SER A 61 -12.73 6.18 -14.19
CA SER A 61 -11.45 5.81 -13.60
C SER A 61 -10.75 6.98 -12.88
N LEU A 62 -11.14 8.23 -13.12
CA LEU A 62 -10.67 9.36 -12.30
C LEU A 62 -11.20 9.30 -10.87
N ILE A 63 -12.39 8.73 -10.65
CA ILE A 63 -12.91 8.51 -9.30
C ILE A 63 -12.03 7.50 -8.57
N ASP A 64 -11.60 6.43 -9.24
CA ASP A 64 -10.65 5.46 -8.68
C ASP A 64 -9.34 6.14 -8.28
N ALA A 65 -8.82 7.05 -9.11
CA ALA A 65 -7.62 7.81 -8.82
C ALA A 65 -7.79 8.72 -7.59
N VAL A 66 -8.93 9.39 -7.45
CA VAL A 66 -9.26 10.21 -6.27
C VAL A 66 -9.36 9.34 -5.01
N ILE A 67 -10.04 8.19 -5.09
CA ILE A 67 -10.13 7.24 -3.98
C ILE A 67 -8.73 6.78 -3.55
N MET A 68 -7.87 6.43 -4.50
CA MET A 68 -6.48 6.07 -4.20
C MET A 68 -5.67 7.23 -3.61
N GLY A 69 -5.92 8.48 -4.04
CA GLY A 69 -5.33 9.67 -3.42
C GLY A 69 -5.74 9.84 -1.96
N ILE A 70 -7.03 9.65 -1.64
CA ILE A 70 -7.55 9.70 -0.27
C ILE A 70 -6.93 8.58 0.58
N ILE A 71 -6.83 7.36 0.04
CA ILE A 71 -6.18 6.23 0.69
C ILE A 71 -4.71 6.54 0.95
N ALA A 72 -3.98 7.09 -0.03
CA ALA A 72 -2.58 7.48 0.11
C ALA A 72 -2.38 8.45 1.29
N TRP A 73 -3.23 9.48 1.37
CA TRP A 73 -3.21 10.45 2.46
C TRP A 73 -3.54 9.83 3.83
N ARG A 74 -4.49 8.89 3.87
CA ARG A 74 -4.84 8.18 5.12
C ARG A 74 -3.76 7.19 5.56
N ILE A 75 -3.07 6.52 4.62
CA ILE A 75 -1.89 5.69 4.90
C ILE A 75 -0.74 6.57 5.39
N TYR A 76 -0.57 7.78 4.86
CA TYR A 76 0.43 8.73 5.32
C TYR A 76 0.24 9.12 6.80
N ARG A 77 -1.03 9.15 7.26
CA ARG A 77 -1.42 9.29 8.67
C ARG A 77 -1.37 7.96 9.47
N MET A 78 -0.68 6.94 8.97
CA MET A 78 -0.49 5.63 9.62
C MET A 78 -1.78 4.85 9.91
N SER A 79 -2.90 5.13 9.23
CA SER A 79 -4.16 4.42 9.52
C SER A 79 -4.13 2.95 9.08
N ARG A 80 -4.35 2.03 10.04
CA ARG A 80 -4.45 0.57 9.83
C ARG A 80 -5.54 0.21 8.82
N VAL A 81 -6.72 0.82 8.96
CA VAL A 81 -7.88 0.55 8.10
C VAL A 81 -7.60 1.03 6.67
N ALA A 82 -6.93 2.17 6.51
CA ALA A 82 -6.61 2.70 5.19
C ALA A 82 -5.58 1.85 4.45
N ALA A 83 -4.57 1.33 5.14
CA ALA A 83 -3.58 0.43 4.53
C ALA A 83 -4.24 -0.85 4.01
N LEU A 84 -5.16 -1.43 4.79
CA LEU A 84 -5.92 -2.61 4.38
C LEU A 84 -6.89 -2.31 3.23
N ALA A 85 -7.64 -1.21 3.34
CA ALA A 85 -8.55 -0.76 2.28
C ALA A 85 -7.81 -0.50 0.97
N GLY A 86 -6.63 0.12 1.02
CA GLY A 86 -5.78 0.35 -0.15
C GLY A 86 -5.33 -0.94 -0.82
N LEU A 87 -4.86 -1.92 -0.04
CA LEU A 87 -4.48 -3.22 -0.58
C LEU A 87 -5.68 -3.91 -1.26
N ILE A 88 -6.83 -3.96 -0.58
CA ILE A 88 -8.05 -4.60 -1.12
C ILE A 88 -8.51 -3.92 -2.40
N TYR A 89 -8.59 -2.59 -2.39
CA TYR A 89 -9.01 -1.80 -3.54
C TYR A 89 -8.10 -2.02 -4.75
N TYR A 90 -6.78 -2.04 -4.51
CA TYR A 90 -5.80 -2.32 -5.56
C TYR A 90 -5.98 -3.73 -6.16
N ILE A 91 -6.17 -4.76 -5.32
CA ILE A 91 -6.41 -6.13 -5.79
C ILE A 91 -7.70 -6.23 -6.60
N ILE A 92 -8.78 -5.59 -6.16
CA ILE A 92 -10.05 -5.52 -6.92
C ILE A 92 -9.80 -4.91 -8.30
N GLY A 93 -9.08 -3.77 -8.36
CA GLY A 93 -8.74 -3.12 -9.62
C GLY A 93 -7.93 -4.02 -10.56
N GLN A 94 -6.97 -4.79 -10.04
CA GLN A 94 -6.20 -5.76 -10.83
C GLN A 94 -7.09 -6.88 -11.41
N ILE A 95 -8.03 -7.41 -10.62
CA ILE A 95 -8.98 -8.44 -11.07
C ILE A 95 -9.91 -7.86 -12.14
N SER A 96 -10.45 -6.66 -11.94
CA SER A 96 -11.30 -5.98 -12.91
C SER A 96 -10.58 -5.75 -14.24
N MET A 97 -9.33 -5.28 -14.22
CA MET A 97 -8.52 -5.15 -15.44
C MET A 97 -8.28 -6.48 -16.13
N PHE A 98 -7.96 -7.54 -15.37
CA PHE A 98 -7.72 -8.87 -15.93
C PHE A 98 -8.96 -9.42 -16.65
N SER A 99 -10.14 -9.32 -16.01
CA SER A 99 -11.41 -9.76 -16.58
C SER A 99 -11.83 -8.95 -17.79
N ALA A 100 -11.67 -7.61 -17.73
CA ALA A 100 -12.10 -6.73 -18.82
C ALA A 100 -11.17 -6.74 -20.04
N SER A 101 -9.94 -7.23 -19.89
CA SER A 101 -8.95 -7.34 -20.97
C SER A 101 -8.94 -8.73 -21.64
N GLU A 102 -9.95 -9.59 -21.40
CA GLU A 102 -10.02 -10.96 -21.93
C GLU A 102 -8.74 -11.79 -21.66
N GLY A 103 -8.07 -11.55 -20.53
CA GLY A 103 -6.80 -12.23 -20.19
C GLY A 103 -5.56 -11.74 -20.95
N LYS A 104 -5.66 -10.71 -21.80
CA LYS A 104 -4.50 -10.06 -22.46
C LYS A 104 -3.68 -9.21 -21.49
N TYR A 105 -4.29 -8.78 -20.38
CA TYR A 105 -3.60 -8.09 -19.30
C TYR A 105 -2.68 -9.05 -18.53
N LYS A 106 -1.37 -8.81 -18.62
CA LYS A 106 -0.37 -9.61 -17.91
C LYS A 106 0.04 -8.93 -16.62
N VAL A 107 0.12 -9.69 -15.54
CA VAL A 107 0.72 -9.23 -14.27
C VAL A 107 2.19 -8.95 -14.52
N GLY A 108 2.55 -7.67 -14.50
CA GLY A 108 3.92 -7.22 -14.71
C GLY A 108 4.73 -7.17 -13.42
N PHE A 109 6.04 -7.02 -13.55
CA PHE A 109 6.95 -6.82 -12.43
C PHE A 109 6.53 -5.65 -11.52
N VAL A 110 6.04 -4.55 -12.11
CA VAL A 110 5.53 -3.38 -11.39
C VAL A 110 4.35 -3.73 -10.49
N THR A 111 3.42 -4.57 -10.98
CA THR A 111 2.25 -5.02 -10.21
C THR A 111 2.67 -5.75 -8.94
N ILE A 112 3.71 -6.59 -9.03
CA ILE A 112 4.27 -7.34 -7.90
C ILE A 112 4.88 -6.38 -6.88
N LEU A 113 5.68 -5.41 -7.33
CA LEU A 113 6.30 -4.42 -6.45
C LEU A 113 5.25 -3.59 -5.69
N ILE A 114 4.19 -3.15 -6.38
CA ILE A 114 3.10 -2.39 -5.76
C ILE A 114 2.37 -3.24 -4.72
N THR A 115 2.08 -4.51 -5.03
CA THR A 115 1.47 -5.44 -4.07
C THR A 115 2.34 -5.59 -2.82
N LEU A 116 3.65 -5.80 -3.00
CA LEU A 116 4.59 -5.91 -1.88
C LEU A 116 4.64 -4.63 -1.04
N ALA A 117 4.62 -3.45 -1.68
CA ALA A 117 4.56 -2.18 -0.98
C ALA A 117 3.28 -2.01 -0.15
N PHE A 118 2.12 -2.43 -0.66
CA PHE A 118 0.88 -2.42 0.11
C PHE A 118 0.89 -3.45 1.26
N VAL A 119 1.40 -4.66 1.04
CA VAL A 119 1.56 -5.67 2.10
C VAL A 119 2.49 -5.17 3.20
N ASN A 120 3.61 -4.54 2.83
CA ASN A 120 4.52 -3.89 3.78
C ASN A 120 3.83 -2.74 4.51
N SER A 121 3.01 -1.94 3.83
CA SER A 121 2.25 -0.85 4.45
C SER A 121 1.29 -1.35 5.54
N VAL A 122 0.55 -2.42 5.27
CA VAL A 122 -0.33 -3.06 6.27
C VAL A 122 0.48 -3.52 7.46
N ARG A 123 1.59 -4.25 7.25
CA ARG A 123 2.44 -4.73 8.36
C ARG A 123 3.05 -3.58 9.16
N GLY A 124 3.53 -2.53 8.47
CA GLY A 124 4.13 -1.34 9.08
C GLY A 124 3.14 -0.58 9.96
N THR A 125 1.94 -0.31 9.47
CA THR A 125 0.90 0.41 10.23
C THR A 125 0.41 -0.36 11.46
N PHE A 126 0.31 -1.69 11.38
CA PHE A 126 -0.02 -2.53 12.53
C PHE A 126 1.11 -2.57 13.57
N ALA A 127 2.36 -2.70 13.12
CA ALA A 127 3.53 -2.69 14.01
C ALA A 127 3.69 -1.32 14.71
N TYR A 128 3.45 -0.22 13.99
CA TYR A 128 3.48 1.14 14.55
C TYR A 128 2.53 1.28 15.76
N HIS A 129 1.28 0.84 15.61
CA HIS A 129 0.29 0.90 16.69
C HIS A 129 0.63 -0.01 17.87
N ARG A 130 1.25 -1.17 17.59
CA ARG A 130 1.69 -2.09 18.64
C ARG A 130 2.83 -1.47 19.46
N LEU A 131 3.85 -0.93 18.81
CA LEU A 131 5.01 -0.31 19.47
C LEU A 131 4.61 0.95 20.25
N GLN A 132 3.76 1.80 19.67
CA GLN A 132 3.26 3.00 20.34
C GLN A 132 2.49 2.67 21.62
N LYS A 133 1.76 1.56 21.67
CA LYS A 133 1.06 1.11 22.89
C LYS A 133 2.05 0.66 23.97
N THR A 134 3.15 0.01 23.60
CA THR A 134 4.16 -0.50 24.53
C THR A 134 4.98 0.63 25.17
N GLU A 135 5.45 1.61 24.39
CA GLU A 135 6.17 2.77 24.94
C GLU A 135 5.33 3.56 25.94
N HIS A 136 4.04 3.72 25.66
CA HIS A 136 3.14 4.43 26.57
C HIS A 136 2.99 3.70 27.91
N SER A 137 2.93 2.36 27.92
CA SER A 137 2.84 1.57 29.16
C SER A 137 4.13 1.57 30.00
N GLU A 138 5.31 1.60 29.38
CA GLU A 138 6.59 1.66 30.10
C GLU A 138 6.78 3.02 30.79
N SER A 139 6.37 4.11 30.13
CA SER A 139 6.44 5.45 30.70
C SER A 139 5.58 5.63 31.96
N TYR A 140 4.46 4.90 32.12
CA TYR A 140 3.68 4.95 33.36
C TYR A 140 4.33 4.15 34.50
N SER A 141 4.96 3.01 34.19
CA SER A 141 5.65 2.22 35.21
C SER A 141 6.88 2.90 35.81
N GLU A 142 7.51 3.84 35.10
CA GLU A 142 8.67 4.58 35.61
C GLU A 142 8.26 5.80 36.47
N ILE A 143 7.03 6.29 36.34
CA ILE A 143 6.49 7.41 37.13
C ILE A 143 5.93 6.92 38.48
N ASP A 144 5.55 5.64 38.58
CA ASP A 144 4.97 5.02 39.78
C ASP A 144 6.03 4.34 40.71
N VAL A 145 7.33 4.59 40.51
CA VAL A 145 8.47 4.09 41.33
C VAL A 145 9.14 5.23 42.07
#